data_AF-A0A8J7ISU2-F1
#
_entry.id   AF-A0A8J7ISU2-F1
#
_cell.length_a   1.000
_cell.length_b   1.000
_cell.length_c   1.000
_cell.angle_alpha   90.00
_cell.angle_beta   90.00
_cell.angle_gamma   90.00
#
_symmetry.space_group_name_H-M   'P 1'
#
loop_
_entity.id
_entity.type
_entity.pdbx_description
1 polymer ?
#
loop_
_entity_poly.entity_id
_entity_poly.type
_entity_poly.pdbx_seq_one_letter_code
_entity_poly.pdbx_strand_id
1 'polypeptide(L)'
;MMTYKTPLFALALAGMMTPAAAATDCASEWVLISQMTNADGSEATLDDDACQVLNISWADGTTADSLRWKVPGLTEAALQGMAPQAANVIITGIRESEVSADMGALAGKPGDMVLSYTWDATSRAMNISDLSVSFEGGQGIAVSGTVNGLDLSSPQMMQISAMSAALTDLDVQVKGTDMLALLAGIEDIAEGNPTSAPTDEEIQEANAFVDQLPQATFDAASRQALKDLVAALPEPEQGLRLILQSEVGLSAIRLMPVLMAGDAEPAQIMDILFDGATVDVTYPWVAE
;
A
#
# COMPACT_ATOMS: atom_id res chain seq x y z
N MET A 1 -27.94 36.24 5.52
CA MET A 1 -27.40 36.44 6.89
C MET A 1 -27.76 35.21 7.70
N MET A 2 -26.84 34.24 7.78
CA MET A 2 -26.94 33.03 8.61
C MET A 2 -25.67 32.96 9.44
N THR A 3 -25.86 32.93 10.75
CA THR A 3 -24.83 33.03 11.77
C THR A 3 -24.36 31.62 12.12
N TYR A 4 -23.17 31.23 11.66
CA TYR A 4 -22.51 30.02 12.16
C TYR A 4 -21.88 30.34 13.51
N LYS A 5 -22.34 29.66 14.57
CA LYS A 5 -21.71 29.65 15.89
C LYS A 5 -20.68 28.52 15.91
N THR A 6 -19.41 28.90 15.90
CA THR A 6 -18.27 28.07 16.29
C THR A 6 -18.26 27.91 17.82
N PRO A 7 -17.91 26.73 18.34
CA PRO A 7 -17.18 26.64 19.60
C PRO A 7 -15.81 26.01 19.35
N LEU A 8 -14.87 26.85 18.94
CA LEU A 8 -13.43 26.66 19.20
C LEU A 8 -13.15 27.38 20.53
N PHE A 9 -12.24 26.83 21.34
CA PHE A 9 -11.78 27.29 22.66
C PHE A 9 -12.45 26.65 23.89
N ALA A 10 -11.95 25.46 24.25
CA ALA A 10 -11.76 25.06 25.65
C ALA A 10 -10.81 23.84 25.78
N LEU A 11 -9.62 23.88 25.18
CA LEU A 11 -8.52 22.96 25.49
C LEU A 11 -7.22 23.77 25.56
N ALA A 12 -7.10 24.54 26.63
CA ALA A 12 -5.84 25.18 26.99
C ALA A 12 -5.73 25.21 28.52
N LEU A 13 -4.62 24.69 29.01
CA LEU A 13 -4.04 24.84 30.36
C LEU A 13 -4.50 23.82 31.42
N ALA A 14 -3.88 22.65 31.37
CA ALA A 14 -3.30 22.02 32.55
C ALA A 14 -2.14 21.12 32.12
N GLY A 15 -0.92 21.37 32.62
CA GLY A 15 0.14 20.36 32.62
C GLY A 15 1.47 20.67 31.93
N MET A 16 1.99 21.90 31.99
CA MET A 16 3.45 22.08 31.87
C MET A 16 4.11 21.59 33.16
N MET A 17 4.46 20.30 33.30
CA MET A 17 5.55 19.79 34.17
C MET A 17 5.97 18.37 33.75
N THR A 18 7.28 18.18 33.58
CA THR A 18 8.06 16.94 33.35
C THR A 18 7.97 16.27 31.96
N PRO A 19 9.11 15.90 31.33
CA PRO A 19 9.15 14.88 30.29
C PRO A 19 9.01 13.51 30.96
N ALA A 20 7.91 13.27 31.66
CA ALA A 20 7.42 11.92 31.82
C ALA A 20 6.96 11.52 30.43
N ALA A 21 7.40 10.35 29.93
CA ALA A 21 6.91 9.77 28.69
C ALA A 21 5.42 10.05 28.58
N ALA A 22 5.01 10.90 27.63
CA ALA A 22 3.62 11.29 27.49
C ALA A 22 2.85 9.99 27.29
N ALA A 23 2.06 9.62 28.30
CA ALA A 23 1.27 8.41 28.23
C ALA A 23 0.38 8.54 26.99
N THR A 24 0.36 7.50 26.15
CA THR A 24 -0.44 7.49 24.92
C THR A 24 -1.90 7.81 25.27
N ASP A 25 -2.42 8.91 24.72
CA ASP A 25 -3.81 9.34 24.95
C ASP A 25 -4.67 8.85 23.78
N CYS A 26 -5.09 7.59 23.86
CA CYS A 26 -5.87 6.93 22.83
C CYS A 26 -7.18 7.66 22.49
N ALA A 27 -7.81 8.30 23.47
CA ALA A 27 -9.06 9.03 23.25
C ALA A 27 -8.82 10.26 22.38
N SER A 28 -7.80 11.07 22.70
CA SER A 28 -7.45 12.26 21.90
C SER A 28 -6.94 11.88 20.51
N GLU A 29 -6.13 10.82 20.40
CA GLU A 29 -5.66 10.31 19.11
C GLU A 29 -6.81 9.80 18.23
N TRP A 30 -7.77 9.08 18.81
CA TRP A 30 -8.95 8.62 18.09
C TRP A 30 -9.79 9.77 17.58
N VAL A 31 -9.97 10.86 18.34
CA VAL A 31 -10.69 12.04 17.85
C VAL A 31 -10.01 12.63 16.60
N LEU A 32 -8.69 12.63 16.53
CA LEU A 32 -7.95 13.08 15.34
C LEU A 32 -8.15 12.11 14.17
N ILE A 33 -7.95 10.81 14.41
CA ILE A 33 -8.09 9.78 13.37
C ILE A 33 -9.52 9.77 12.80
N SER A 34 -10.53 9.66 13.66
CA SER A 34 -11.95 9.64 13.28
C SER A 34 -12.37 10.86 12.46
N GLN A 35 -11.87 12.06 12.79
CA GLN A 35 -12.13 13.26 12.00
C GLN A 35 -11.43 13.25 10.64
N MET A 36 -10.18 12.77 10.59
CA MET A 36 -9.41 12.69 9.34
C MET A 36 -9.97 11.65 8.38
N THR A 37 -10.44 10.51 8.91
CA THR A 37 -10.95 9.39 8.10
C THR A 37 -12.47 9.41 7.98
N ASN A 38 -13.17 10.32 8.66
CA ASN A 38 -14.63 10.35 8.75
C ASN A 38 -15.20 8.99 9.19
N ALA A 39 -14.66 8.48 10.31
CA ALA A 39 -15.00 7.18 10.87
C ALA A 39 -15.65 7.33 12.25
N ASP A 40 -16.58 6.43 12.55
CA ASP A 40 -17.16 6.21 13.87
C ASP A 40 -16.72 4.84 14.42
N GLY A 41 -16.77 4.67 15.74
CA GLY A 41 -16.38 3.43 16.40
C GLY A 41 -16.61 3.46 17.90
N SER A 42 -16.16 2.42 18.60
CA SER A 42 -16.20 2.37 20.08
C SER A 42 -15.33 3.44 20.73
N GLU A 43 -15.42 3.55 22.06
CA GLU A 43 -14.42 4.29 22.84
C GLU A 43 -13.03 3.67 22.63
N ALA A 44 -12.02 4.52 22.48
CA ALA A 44 -10.64 4.10 22.27
C ALA A 44 -10.02 3.62 23.59
N THR A 45 -9.41 2.45 23.56
CA THR A 45 -8.76 1.83 24.72
C THR A 45 -7.28 1.61 24.46
N LEU A 46 -6.47 1.62 25.52
CA LEU A 46 -5.08 1.17 25.46
C LEU A 46 -5.05 -0.36 25.63
N ASP A 47 -4.51 -1.06 24.63
CA ASP A 47 -4.27 -2.50 24.63
C ASP A 47 -2.75 -2.75 24.51
N ASP A 48 -2.15 -3.27 25.57
CA ASP A 48 -0.70 -3.33 25.80
C ASP A 48 0.00 -1.96 25.64
N ASP A 49 0.54 -1.70 24.45
CA ASP A 49 1.31 -0.53 24.06
C ASP A 49 0.79 0.17 22.80
N ALA A 50 -0.42 -0.22 22.37
CA ALA A 50 -1.10 0.31 21.21
C ALA A 50 -2.51 0.76 21.59
N CYS A 51 -3.02 1.78 20.88
CA CYS A 51 -4.41 2.17 21.01
C CYS A 51 -5.28 1.31 20.10
N GLN A 52 -6.52 1.09 20.51
CA GLN A 52 -7.48 0.29 19.76
C GLN A 52 -8.89 0.87 19.83
N VAL A 53 -9.62 0.74 18.72
CA VAL A 53 -11.06 0.96 18.62
C VAL A 53 -11.70 -0.26 17.93
N LEU A 54 -12.93 -0.58 18.33
CA LEU A 54 -13.72 -1.70 17.80
C LEU A 54 -14.94 -1.18 17.03
N ASN A 55 -15.50 -2.05 16.17
CA ASN A 55 -16.74 -1.82 15.43
C ASN A 55 -16.73 -0.49 14.64
N ILE A 56 -15.77 -0.38 13.75
CA ILE A 56 -15.53 0.86 13.01
C ILE A 56 -16.44 0.90 11.81
N SER A 57 -16.98 2.09 11.53
CA SER A 57 -17.72 2.37 10.32
C SER A 57 -17.23 3.67 9.71
N TRP A 58 -16.91 3.67 8.42
CA TRP A 58 -16.60 4.86 7.66
C TRP A 58 -17.85 5.38 6.95
N ALA A 59 -17.84 6.66 6.58
CA ALA A 59 -18.99 7.32 5.97
C ALA A 59 -19.39 6.79 4.58
N ASP A 60 -18.49 6.08 3.90
CA ASP A 60 -18.76 5.34 2.65
C ASP A 60 -19.52 4.01 2.90
N GLY A 61 -19.71 3.64 4.17
CA GLY A 61 -20.35 2.41 4.61
C GLY A 61 -19.39 1.24 4.82
N THR A 62 -18.09 1.41 4.52
CA THR A 62 -17.06 0.44 4.87
C THR A 62 -17.08 0.21 6.39
N THR A 63 -16.86 -1.03 6.82
CA THR A 63 -16.81 -1.40 8.24
C THR A 63 -15.56 -2.20 8.54
N ALA A 64 -15.11 -2.20 9.80
CA ALA A 64 -14.04 -3.08 10.27
C ALA A 64 -14.32 -3.54 11.70
N ASP A 65 -13.84 -4.75 12.03
CA ASP A 65 -14.00 -5.31 13.37
C ASP A 65 -13.14 -4.53 14.39
N SER A 66 -11.91 -4.13 13.99
CA SER A 66 -11.07 -3.25 14.82
C SER A 66 -10.02 -2.46 14.03
N LEU A 67 -9.55 -1.37 14.64
CA LEU A 67 -8.36 -0.60 14.25
C LEU A 67 -7.46 -0.51 15.47
N ARG A 68 -6.24 -1.02 15.33
CA ARG A 68 -5.18 -0.91 16.33
C ARG A 68 -4.07 -0.04 15.75
N TRP A 69 -3.58 0.92 16.52
CA TRP A 69 -2.51 1.81 16.07
C TRP A 69 -1.48 2.09 17.16
N LYS A 70 -0.24 2.27 16.71
CA LYS A 70 0.89 2.74 17.51
C LYS A 70 1.67 3.73 16.66
N VAL A 71 1.44 5.01 16.91
CA VAL A 71 1.98 6.10 16.08
C VAL A 71 2.65 7.13 17.02
N PRO A 72 3.95 6.95 17.31
CA PRO A 72 4.65 7.84 18.24
C PRO A 72 4.58 9.30 17.79
N GLY A 73 4.13 10.18 18.69
CA GLY A 73 4.03 11.61 18.41
C GLY A 73 2.89 11.99 17.47
N LEU A 74 1.87 11.14 17.28
CA LEU A 74 0.73 11.40 16.39
C LEU A 74 0.09 12.77 16.63
N THR A 75 -0.22 13.12 17.87
CA THR A 75 -0.82 14.42 18.21
C THR A 75 0.06 15.59 17.81
N GLU A 76 1.37 15.50 18.06
CA GLU A 76 2.32 16.54 17.68
C GLU A 76 2.43 16.68 16.16
N ALA A 77 2.57 15.57 15.44
CA ALA A 77 2.61 15.54 13.98
C ALA A 77 1.34 16.14 13.38
N ALA A 78 0.16 15.75 13.87
CA ALA A 78 -1.13 16.28 13.42
C ALA A 78 -1.25 17.80 13.65
N LEU A 79 -0.85 18.30 14.83
CA LEU A 79 -0.89 19.73 15.15
C LEU A 79 0.09 20.57 14.31
N GLN A 80 1.23 19.99 13.94
CA GLN A 80 2.23 20.64 13.08
C GLN A 80 1.92 20.46 11.59
N GLY A 81 0.90 19.67 11.25
CA GLY A 81 0.58 19.32 9.87
C GLY A 81 1.71 18.56 9.19
N MET A 82 2.33 17.61 9.88
CA MET A 82 3.40 16.75 9.36
C MET A 82 2.96 15.29 9.39
N ALA A 83 3.60 14.44 8.58
CA ALA A 83 3.42 13.01 8.77
C ALA A 83 4.17 12.53 10.03
N PRO A 84 3.65 11.51 10.74
CA PRO A 84 4.40 10.83 11.79
C PRO A 84 5.71 10.25 11.26
N GLN A 85 6.76 10.21 12.09
CA GLN A 85 8.03 9.58 11.73
C GLN A 85 7.95 8.05 11.73
N ALA A 86 6.97 7.47 12.41
CA ALA A 86 6.71 6.05 12.35
C ALA A 86 5.22 5.80 12.58
N ALA A 87 4.68 4.80 11.92
CA ALA A 87 3.35 4.30 12.19
C ALA A 87 3.35 2.78 12.13
N ASN A 88 2.59 2.17 13.02
CA ASN A 88 2.12 0.80 12.90
C ASN A 88 0.60 0.85 13.07
N VAL A 89 -0.12 0.46 12.03
CA VAL A 89 -1.58 0.47 11.96
C VAL A 89 -2.04 -0.89 11.46
N ILE A 90 -3.00 -1.48 12.16
CA ILE A 90 -3.60 -2.77 11.84
C ILE A 90 -5.11 -2.57 11.80
N ILE A 91 -5.74 -2.93 10.69
CA ILE A 91 -7.19 -2.97 10.53
C ILE A 91 -7.58 -4.43 10.37
N THR A 92 -8.52 -4.90 11.17
CA THR A 92 -8.98 -6.30 11.13
C THR A 92 -10.42 -6.37 10.68
N GLY A 93 -10.72 -7.31 9.78
CA GLY A 93 -12.06 -7.59 9.30
C GLY A 93 -12.70 -6.46 8.52
N ILE A 94 -11.92 -5.72 7.73
CA ILE A 94 -12.43 -4.67 6.84
C ILE A 94 -13.38 -5.27 5.81
N ARG A 95 -14.54 -4.64 5.61
CA ARG A 95 -15.60 -5.05 4.68
C ARG A 95 -16.19 -3.81 4.02
N GLU A 96 -16.21 -3.80 2.70
CA GLU A 96 -16.89 -2.76 1.94
C GLU A 96 -18.40 -2.97 1.98
N SER A 97 -19.16 -1.89 2.13
CA SER A 97 -20.63 -1.88 2.03
C SER A 97 -21.08 -2.10 0.59
N GLU A 98 -20.43 -1.41 -0.34
CA GLU A 98 -20.62 -1.53 -1.78
C GLU A 98 -19.47 -2.35 -2.34
N VAL A 99 -19.75 -3.62 -2.59
CA VAL A 99 -18.78 -4.57 -3.11
C VAL A 99 -18.36 -4.14 -4.51
N SER A 100 -17.09 -3.74 -4.67
CA SER A 100 -16.56 -3.44 -6.00
C SER A 100 -16.42 -4.73 -6.81
N ALA A 101 -16.94 -4.74 -8.04
CA ALA A 101 -16.74 -5.84 -8.97
C ALA A 101 -15.24 -6.06 -9.27
N ASP A 102 -14.44 -4.99 -9.18
CA ASP A 102 -13.00 -5.03 -9.41
C ASP A 102 -12.27 -5.95 -8.43
N MET A 103 -12.81 -6.20 -7.22
CA MET A 103 -12.22 -7.12 -6.24
C MET A 103 -12.55 -8.58 -6.55
N GLY A 104 -13.47 -8.82 -7.47
CA GLY A 104 -13.77 -10.13 -8.00
C GLY A 104 -14.18 -11.17 -6.94
N ALA A 105 -13.50 -12.31 -6.89
CA ALA A 105 -13.74 -13.39 -5.92
C ALA A 105 -13.42 -12.97 -4.48
N LEU A 106 -12.64 -11.91 -4.28
CA LEU A 106 -12.34 -11.33 -2.97
C LEU A 106 -13.41 -10.31 -2.53
N ALA A 107 -14.30 -9.92 -3.43
CA ALA A 107 -15.26 -8.85 -3.19
C ALA A 107 -16.23 -9.22 -2.05
N GLY A 108 -16.35 -8.32 -1.07
CA GLY A 108 -17.17 -8.52 0.13
C GLY A 108 -16.61 -9.50 1.17
N LYS A 109 -15.46 -10.14 0.90
CA LYS A 109 -14.77 -10.95 1.92
C LYS A 109 -14.09 -10.02 2.95
N PRO A 110 -14.09 -10.39 4.24
CA PRO A 110 -13.30 -9.64 5.23
C PRO A 110 -11.81 -9.70 4.90
N GLY A 111 -11.16 -8.54 4.93
CA GLY A 111 -9.71 -8.41 4.83
C GLY A 111 -9.09 -7.91 6.13
N ASP A 112 -7.83 -8.24 6.34
CA ASP A 112 -6.99 -7.61 7.35
C ASP A 112 -5.93 -6.78 6.63
N MET A 113 -5.70 -5.56 7.09
CA MET A 113 -4.72 -4.63 6.53
C MET A 113 -3.66 -4.28 7.56
N VAL A 114 -2.40 -4.22 7.14
CA VAL A 114 -1.28 -3.76 7.97
C VAL A 114 -0.54 -2.66 7.23
N LEU A 115 -0.22 -1.58 7.94
CA LEU A 115 0.69 -0.52 7.51
C LEU A 115 1.72 -0.27 8.60
N SER A 116 2.98 -0.52 8.29
CA SER A 116 4.12 -0.26 9.17
C SER A 116 5.23 0.43 8.38
N TYR A 117 5.64 1.61 8.85
CA TYR A 117 6.77 2.34 8.27
C TYR A 117 7.55 3.14 9.31
N THR A 118 8.76 3.50 8.92
CA THR A 118 9.59 4.51 9.59
C THR A 118 10.09 5.52 8.55
N TRP A 119 10.26 6.77 8.95
CA TRP A 119 10.75 7.86 8.13
C TRP A 119 11.80 8.65 8.90
N ASP A 120 13.00 8.73 8.32
CA ASP A 120 14.07 9.58 8.84
C ASP A 120 14.08 10.91 8.08
N ALA A 121 13.70 11.98 8.79
CA ALA A 121 13.66 13.33 8.24
C ALA A 121 15.05 13.85 7.81
N THR A 122 16.14 13.31 8.36
CA THR A 122 17.51 13.72 8.03
C THR A 122 17.95 13.17 6.69
N SER A 123 17.81 11.86 6.49
CA SER A 123 18.14 11.20 5.23
C SER A 123 17.02 11.28 4.19
N ARG A 124 15.81 11.69 4.60
CA ARG A 124 14.57 11.68 3.78
C ARG A 124 14.27 10.29 3.22
N ALA A 125 14.59 9.27 4.01
CA ALA A 125 14.35 7.87 3.67
C ALA A 125 13.14 7.36 4.45
N MET A 126 12.16 6.81 3.73
CA MET A 126 11.05 6.05 4.29
C MET A 126 11.31 4.57 4.08
N ASN A 127 11.34 3.81 5.16
CA ASN A 127 11.35 2.36 5.13
C ASN A 127 9.95 1.84 5.44
N ILE A 128 9.36 1.15 4.47
CA ILE A 128 8.08 0.46 4.59
C ILE A 128 8.40 -0.97 4.99
N SER A 129 8.14 -1.31 6.24
CA SER A 129 8.41 -2.66 6.74
C SER A 129 7.29 -3.63 6.43
N ASP A 130 6.05 -3.14 6.34
CA ASP A 130 4.88 -3.95 5.97
C ASP A 130 3.77 -3.04 5.44
N LEU A 131 3.33 -3.28 4.22
CA LEU A 131 2.06 -2.83 3.68
C LEU A 131 1.37 -4.05 3.10
N SER A 132 0.37 -4.58 3.80
CA SER A 132 -0.27 -5.83 3.40
C SER A 132 -1.79 -5.79 3.52
N VAL A 133 -2.41 -6.60 2.68
CA VAL A 133 -3.83 -6.97 2.75
C VAL A 133 -3.91 -8.48 2.67
N SER A 134 -4.54 -9.11 3.65
CA SER A 134 -4.76 -10.55 3.69
C SER A 134 -6.23 -10.89 3.86
N PHE A 135 -6.68 -11.96 3.20
CA PHE A 135 -8.04 -12.48 3.31
C PHE A 135 -7.99 -13.91 3.85
N GLU A 136 -9.17 -14.43 4.21
CA GLU A 136 -9.33 -15.82 4.62
C GLU A 136 -8.80 -16.79 3.55
N GLY A 137 -8.26 -17.94 3.99
CA GLY A 137 -7.68 -18.94 3.08
C GLY A 137 -6.24 -18.63 2.64
N GLY A 138 -5.59 -17.62 3.22
CA GLY A 138 -4.18 -17.30 2.95
C GLY A 138 -3.95 -16.49 1.68
N GLN A 139 -5.02 -15.93 1.10
CA GLN A 139 -4.97 -15.01 -0.03
C GLN A 139 -4.44 -13.65 0.45
N GLY A 140 -3.64 -12.96 -0.35
CA GLY A 140 -3.21 -11.61 0.00
C GLY A 140 -2.02 -11.09 -0.77
N ILE A 141 -1.70 -9.83 -0.51
CA ILE A 141 -0.52 -9.14 -1.00
C ILE A 141 0.21 -8.50 0.18
N ALA A 142 1.53 -8.60 0.19
CA ALA A 142 2.39 -7.91 1.14
C ALA A 142 3.51 -7.19 0.39
N VAL A 143 3.78 -5.96 0.81
CA VAL A 143 4.75 -5.07 0.20
C VAL A 143 5.68 -4.53 1.28
N SER A 144 6.98 -4.58 1.03
CA SER A 144 7.97 -3.87 1.83
C SER A 144 8.97 -3.17 0.90
N GLY A 145 9.65 -2.14 1.39
CA GLY A 145 10.57 -1.40 0.53
C GLY A 145 11.13 -0.12 1.14
N THR A 146 11.95 0.58 0.35
CA THR A 146 12.57 1.85 0.75
C THR A 146 12.34 2.91 -0.30
N VAL A 147 11.83 4.06 0.13
CA VAL A 147 11.62 5.26 -0.69
C VAL A 147 12.56 6.37 -0.19
N ASN A 148 13.45 6.82 -1.05
CA ASN A 148 14.41 7.88 -0.75
C ASN A 148 13.95 9.23 -1.32
N GLY A 149 14.38 10.32 -0.68
CA GLY A 149 14.11 11.68 -1.14
C GLY A 149 12.71 12.21 -0.82
N LEU A 150 11.93 11.49 0.00
CA LEU A 150 10.59 11.90 0.41
C LEU A 150 10.64 12.85 1.62
N ASP A 151 10.07 14.04 1.47
CA ASP A 151 10.02 15.06 2.51
C ASP A 151 8.61 15.19 3.07
N LEU A 152 8.38 14.63 4.25
CA LEU A 152 7.09 14.63 4.94
C LEU A 152 6.95 15.75 5.98
N SER A 153 7.82 16.74 5.96
CA SER A 153 7.79 17.84 6.93
C SER A 153 6.58 18.77 6.77
N SER A 154 5.87 18.69 5.65
CA SER A 154 4.58 19.36 5.41
C SER A 154 3.90 18.79 4.15
N PRO A 155 2.59 19.00 3.96
CA PRO A 155 1.88 18.61 2.74
C PRO A 155 2.49 19.23 1.48
N GLN A 156 2.97 20.47 1.56
CA GLN A 156 3.60 21.15 0.42
C GLN A 156 4.94 20.51 0.07
N MET A 157 5.76 20.19 1.08
CA MET A 157 7.04 19.51 0.85
C MET A 157 6.84 18.07 0.35
N MET A 158 5.80 17.38 0.82
CA MET A 158 5.42 16.06 0.32
C MET A 158 5.07 16.11 -1.16
N GLN A 159 4.25 17.09 -1.59
CA GLN A 159 3.91 17.25 -3.01
C GLN A 159 5.14 17.56 -3.88
N ILE A 160 6.03 18.44 -3.40
CA ILE A 160 7.26 18.81 -4.12
C ILE A 160 8.19 17.61 -4.24
N SER A 161 8.38 16.87 -3.15
CA SER A 161 9.33 15.76 -3.08
C SER A 161 8.82 14.48 -3.73
N ALA A 162 7.51 14.24 -3.76
CA ALA A 162 6.91 13.03 -4.31
C ALA A 162 7.31 12.76 -5.78
N MET A 163 7.50 13.81 -6.59
CA MET A 163 7.94 13.64 -7.99
C MET A 163 9.39 13.13 -8.09
N SER A 164 10.23 13.52 -7.14
CA SER A 164 11.66 13.15 -7.08
C SER A 164 11.93 11.97 -6.15
N ALA A 165 10.92 11.52 -5.39
CA ALA A 165 11.06 10.38 -4.51
C ALA A 165 11.38 9.13 -5.34
N ALA A 166 12.30 8.33 -4.83
CA ALA A 166 12.90 7.22 -5.57
C ALA A 166 12.75 5.92 -4.78
N LEU A 167 12.02 4.96 -5.35
CA LEU A 167 11.91 3.61 -4.81
C LEU A 167 13.18 2.84 -5.14
N THR A 168 14.01 2.51 -4.13
CA THR A 168 15.28 1.80 -4.33
C THR A 168 15.16 0.31 -4.10
N ASP A 169 14.26 -0.09 -3.21
CA ASP A 169 14.05 -1.48 -2.82
C ASP A 169 12.56 -1.73 -2.71
N LEU A 170 12.11 -2.86 -3.25
CA LEU A 170 10.72 -3.31 -3.17
C LEU A 170 10.69 -4.84 -3.13
N ASP A 171 9.98 -5.41 -2.18
CA ASP A 171 9.63 -6.83 -2.13
C ASP A 171 8.12 -6.95 -2.10
N VAL A 172 7.56 -7.52 -3.16
CA VAL A 172 6.13 -7.80 -3.30
C VAL A 172 5.92 -9.30 -3.23
N GLN A 173 5.08 -9.72 -2.29
CA GLN A 173 4.68 -11.10 -2.10
C GLN A 173 3.18 -11.21 -2.33
N VAL A 174 2.78 -12.01 -3.31
CA VAL A 174 1.38 -12.28 -3.64
C VAL A 174 1.11 -13.74 -3.31
N LYS A 175 0.01 -13.99 -2.60
CA LYS A 175 -0.41 -15.32 -2.18
C LYS A 175 -1.83 -15.60 -2.64
N GLY A 176 -2.03 -16.83 -3.12
CA GLY A 176 -3.33 -17.37 -3.42
C GLY A 176 -3.87 -17.01 -4.81
N THR A 177 -4.71 -17.91 -5.31
CA THR A 177 -5.28 -17.88 -6.67
C THR A 177 -6.11 -16.63 -6.97
N ASP A 178 -7.07 -16.27 -6.11
CA ASP A 178 -7.96 -15.13 -6.32
C ASP A 178 -7.16 -13.82 -6.43
N MET A 179 -6.13 -13.64 -5.58
CA MET A 179 -5.28 -12.44 -5.61
C MET A 179 -4.38 -12.41 -6.87
N LEU A 180 -3.80 -13.55 -7.25
CA LEU A 180 -2.99 -13.63 -8.48
C LEU A 180 -3.82 -13.37 -9.73
N ALA A 181 -5.03 -13.92 -9.81
CA ALA A 181 -5.95 -13.68 -10.91
C ALA A 181 -6.36 -12.21 -10.99
N LEU A 182 -6.66 -11.59 -9.84
CA LEU A 182 -6.95 -10.16 -9.75
C LEU A 182 -5.81 -9.29 -10.31
N LEU A 183 -4.56 -9.58 -9.90
CA LEU A 183 -3.40 -8.82 -10.37
C LEU A 183 -3.04 -9.10 -11.83
N ALA A 184 -3.39 -10.28 -12.36
CA ALA A 184 -3.23 -10.58 -13.77
C ALA A 184 -4.20 -9.79 -14.66
N GLY A 185 -5.20 -9.12 -14.08
CA GLY A 185 -6.15 -8.27 -14.81
C GLY A 185 -7.09 -9.06 -15.72
N ILE A 186 -7.27 -10.35 -15.45
CA ILE A 186 -8.17 -11.19 -16.22
C ILE A 186 -9.54 -11.10 -15.56
N GLU A 187 -10.30 -10.08 -15.99
CA GLU A 187 -11.57 -9.65 -15.39
C GLU A 187 -12.50 -10.83 -15.09
N ASP A 188 -12.69 -11.76 -16.03
CA ASP A 188 -13.55 -12.92 -15.84
C ASP A 188 -13.09 -13.89 -14.72
N ILE A 189 -11.78 -14.11 -14.58
CA ILE A 189 -11.23 -14.98 -13.51
C ILE A 189 -11.27 -14.23 -12.19
N ALA A 190 -10.91 -12.94 -12.22
CA ALA A 190 -10.97 -12.05 -11.08
C ALA A 190 -12.38 -12.10 -10.51
N GLU A 191 -13.45 -11.96 -11.31
CA GLU A 191 -14.88 -12.03 -10.92
C GLU A 191 -15.34 -13.38 -10.32
N GLY A 192 -14.44 -14.34 -10.11
CA GLY A 192 -14.75 -15.62 -9.47
C GLY A 192 -15.45 -16.60 -10.41
N ASN A 193 -15.29 -16.43 -11.72
CA ASN A 193 -15.59 -17.46 -12.69
C ASN A 193 -14.31 -18.23 -13.07
N PRO A 194 -13.87 -19.22 -12.28
CA PRO A 194 -12.65 -19.99 -12.56
C PRO A 194 -12.75 -20.82 -13.85
N THR A 195 -13.94 -20.89 -14.48
CA THR A 195 -14.11 -21.57 -15.78
C THR A 195 -13.80 -20.68 -16.97
N SER A 196 -13.64 -19.38 -16.77
CA SER A 196 -13.11 -18.44 -17.77
C SER A 196 -11.59 -18.54 -17.80
N ALA A 197 -11.06 -19.65 -18.31
CA ALA A 197 -9.64 -19.71 -18.62
C ALA A 197 -9.27 -18.56 -19.56
N PRO A 198 -8.06 -17.97 -19.44
CA PRO A 198 -7.61 -16.97 -20.39
C PRO A 198 -7.67 -17.57 -21.80
N THR A 199 -8.11 -16.76 -22.76
CA THR A 199 -8.09 -17.15 -24.17
C THR A 199 -6.65 -17.34 -24.66
N ASP A 200 -6.48 -18.13 -25.72
CA ASP A 200 -5.16 -18.30 -26.37
C ASP A 200 -4.57 -16.95 -26.81
N GLU A 201 -5.42 -15.99 -27.18
CA GLU A 201 -5.03 -14.62 -27.55
C GLU A 201 -4.46 -13.85 -26.36
N GLU A 202 -5.15 -13.85 -25.22
CA GLU A 202 -4.67 -13.20 -23.98
C GLU A 202 -3.36 -13.81 -23.47
N ILE A 203 -3.24 -15.14 -23.53
CA ILE A 203 -1.99 -15.84 -23.19
C ILE A 203 -0.85 -15.41 -24.13
N GLN A 204 -1.14 -15.31 -25.42
CA GLN A 204 -0.14 -14.88 -26.40
C GLN A 204 0.29 -13.42 -26.18
N GLU A 205 -0.65 -12.53 -25.90
CA GLU A 205 -0.38 -11.11 -25.60
C GLU A 205 0.44 -10.95 -24.32
N ALA A 206 0.07 -11.65 -23.24
CA ALA A 206 0.82 -11.65 -21.98
C ALA A 206 2.26 -12.16 -22.19
N ASN A 207 2.43 -13.25 -22.93
CA ASN A 207 3.76 -13.76 -23.28
C ASN A 207 4.57 -12.77 -24.13
N ALA A 208 3.93 -12.12 -25.10
CA ALA A 208 4.56 -11.11 -25.94
C ALA A 208 4.97 -9.86 -25.15
N PHE A 209 4.21 -9.49 -24.12
CA PHE A 209 4.58 -8.43 -23.18
C PHE A 209 5.80 -8.84 -22.34
N VAL A 210 5.81 -10.06 -21.78
CA VAL A 210 6.97 -10.57 -21.02
C VAL A 210 8.24 -10.60 -21.87
N ASP A 211 8.13 -10.90 -23.17
CA ASP A 211 9.25 -10.88 -24.10
C ASP A 211 9.79 -9.47 -24.40
N GLN A 212 8.99 -8.42 -24.18
CA GLN A 212 9.40 -7.03 -24.34
C GLN A 212 10.06 -6.46 -23.07
N LEU A 213 10.07 -7.20 -21.96
CA LEU A 213 10.70 -6.72 -20.74
C LEU A 213 12.23 -6.55 -20.92
N PRO A 214 12.83 -5.46 -20.38
CA PRO A 214 14.24 -5.15 -20.57
C PRO A 214 15.13 -6.27 -20.01
N GLN A 215 16.00 -6.83 -20.85
CA GLN A 215 16.87 -7.97 -20.49
C GLN A 215 17.86 -7.64 -19.37
N ALA A 216 18.26 -6.38 -19.25
CA ALA A 216 19.18 -5.93 -18.21
C ALA A 216 18.51 -5.87 -16.83
N THR A 217 17.19 -5.68 -16.80
CA THR A 217 16.39 -5.58 -15.57
C THR A 217 15.79 -6.93 -15.19
N PHE A 218 15.18 -7.61 -16.17
CA PHE A 218 14.53 -8.90 -15.99
C PHE A 218 15.37 -9.97 -16.69
N ASP A 219 16.06 -10.77 -15.88
CA ASP A 219 16.89 -11.84 -16.40
C ASP A 219 16.04 -12.95 -17.07
N ALA A 220 16.71 -13.96 -17.62
CA ALA A 220 16.02 -15.05 -18.28
C ALA A 220 15.13 -15.86 -17.31
N ALA A 221 15.56 -16.02 -16.05
CA ALA A 221 14.83 -16.78 -15.05
C ALA A 221 13.53 -16.06 -14.65
N SER A 222 13.60 -14.75 -14.39
CA SER A 222 12.46 -13.92 -13.99
C SER A 222 11.40 -13.85 -15.08
N ARG A 223 11.81 -13.72 -16.35
CA ARG A 223 10.86 -13.76 -17.47
C ARG A 223 10.25 -15.13 -17.65
N GLN A 224 11.02 -16.20 -17.48
CA GLN A 224 10.45 -17.55 -17.50
C GLN A 224 9.42 -17.74 -16.38
N ALA A 225 9.70 -17.27 -15.16
CA ALA A 225 8.77 -17.33 -14.04
C ALA A 225 7.45 -16.59 -14.33
N LEU A 226 7.50 -15.41 -14.98
CA LEU A 226 6.30 -14.69 -15.42
C LEU A 226 5.52 -15.48 -16.48
N LYS A 227 6.20 -16.10 -17.45
CA LYS A 227 5.53 -16.95 -18.46
C LYS A 227 4.91 -18.20 -17.84
N ASP A 228 5.57 -18.78 -16.85
CA ASP A 228 5.07 -19.94 -16.11
C ASP A 228 3.81 -19.56 -15.31
N LEU A 229 3.76 -18.36 -14.72
CA LEU A 229 2.56 -17.83 -14.09
C LEU A 229 1.42 -17.69 -15.10
N VAL A 230 1.67 -17.07 -16.27
CA VAL A 230 0.66 -16.92 -17.34
C VAL A 230 0.12 -18.27 -17.78
N ALA A 231 1.00 -19.27 -17.93
CA ALA A 231 0.62 -20.63 -18.32
C ALA A 231 -0.16 -21.41 -17.24
N ALA A 232 -0.06 -20.99 -15.97
CA ALA A 232 -0.75 -21.61 -14.85
C ALA A 232 -2.16 -21.04 -14.61
N LEU A 233 -2.51 -19.91 -15.23
CA LEU A 233 -3.86 -19.36 -15.15
C LEU A 233 -4.88 -20.30 -15.83
N PRO A 234 -6.11 -20.44 -15.31
CA PRO A 234 -6.72 -19.67 -14.22
C PRO A 234 -6.42 -20.17 -12.79
N GLU A 235 -5.67 -21.26 -12.63
CA GLU A 235 -5.44 -21.92 -11.34
C GLU A 235 -3.94 -21.86 -10.94
N PRO A 236 -3.36 -20.68 -10.70
CA PRO A 236 -1.95 -20.57 -10.35
C PRO A 236 -1.70 -21.22 -8.99
N GLU A 237 -0.63 -22.00 -8.90
CA GLU A 237 -0.20 -22.63 -7.67
C GLU A 237 0.53 -21.63 -6.76
N GLN A 238 0.25 -21.71 -5.45
CA GLN A 238 1.00 -21.06 -4.37
C GLN A 238 0.98 -19.52 -4.41
N GLY A 239 2.01 -18.88 -4.96
CA GLY A 239 2.25 -17.45 -4.85
C GLY A 239 3.33 -16.95 -5.83
N LEU A 240 3.47 -15.63 -5.90
CA LEU A 240 4.47 -14.92 -6.69
C LEU A 240 5.28 -14.04 -5.74
N ARG A 241 6.60 -14.00 -5.90
CA ARG A 241 7.44 -13.00 -5.26
C ARG A 241 8.20 -12.19 -6.30
N LEU A 242 8.17 -10.88 -6.16
CA LEU A 242 8.94 -9.93 -6.97
C LEU A 242 9.84 -9.12 -6.05
N ILE A 243 11.15 -9.16 -6.30
CA ILE A 243 12.13 -8.33 -5.61
C ILE A 243 12.72 -7.37 -6.61
N LEU A 244 12.68 -6.08 -6.30
CA LEU A 244 13.30 -5.03 -7.08
C LEU A 244 14.37 -4.35 -6.25
N GLN A 245 15.52 -4.12 -6.89
CA GLN A 245 16.61 -3.33 -6.36
C GLN A 245 17.06 -2.31 -7.41
N SER A 246 17.36 -1.09 -6.99
CA SER A 246 17.83 -0.03 -7.86
C SER A 246 18.78 0.91 -7.12
N GLU A 247 19.99 1.07 -7.64
CA GLU A 247 21.00 1.98 -7.07
C GLU A 247 20.57 3.45 -7.16
N VAL A 248 19.91 3.81 -8.27
CA VAL A 248 19.44 5.17 -8.55
C VAL A 248 18.00 5.41 -8.11
N GLY A 249 17.23 4.32 -7.94
CA GLY A 249 15.83 4.30 -7.61
C GLY A 249 14.88 4.58 -8.80
N LEU A 250 13.67 4.07 -8.69
CA LEU A 250 12.57 4.35 -9.61
C LEU A 250 11.86 5.64 -9.18
N SER A 251 11.85 6.66 -10.04
CA SER A 251 11.18 7.94 -9.74
C SER A 251 10.42 8.46 -10.95
N ALA A 252 9.26 9.08 -10.68
CA ALA A 252 8.39 9.62 -11.73
C ALA A 252 9.08 10.73 -12.55
N ILE A 253 10.02 11.48 -11.94
CA ILE A 253 10.78 12.51 -12.66
C ILE A 253 11.62 11.95 -13.81
N ARG A 254 12.02 10.67 -13.78
CA ARG A 254 12.75 10.03 -14.90
C ARG A 254 11.87 9.87 -16.13
N LEU A 255 10.56 9.77 -15.95
CA LEU A 255 9.58 9.67 -17.03
C LEU A 255 9.23 11.02 -17.65
N MET A 256 9.55 12.15 -17.01
CA MET A 256 9.20 13.48 -17.52
C MET A 256 9.63 13.75 -18.96
N PRO A 257 10.87 13.44 -19.41
CA PRO A 257 11.28 13.66 -20.80
C PRO A 257 10.41 12.91 -21.81
N VAL A 258 9.97 11.71 -21.43
CA VAL A 258 9.20 10.76 -22.22
C VAL A 258 7.75 11.20 -22.31
N LEU A 259 7.17 11.58 -21.16
CA LEU A 259 5.82 12.12 -21.07
C LEU A 259 5.67 13.45 -21.82
N MET A 260 6.73 14.27 -21.86
CA MET A 260 6.74 15.53 -22.61
C MET A 260 6.87 15.34 -24.12
N ALA A 261 7.46 14.24 -24.59
CA ALA A 261 7.56 13.92 -26.02
C ALA A 261 6.21 13.47 -26.61
N GLY A 262 5.38 12.79 -25.81
CA GLY A 262 4.00 12.44 -26.14
C GLY A 262 3.82 11.25 -27.09
N ASP A 263 4.91 10.58 -27.48
CA ASP A 263 4.95 9.50 -28.47
C ASP A 263 5.77 8.29 -28.02
N ALA A 264 5.92 8.12 -26.70
CA ALA A 264 6.74 7.04 -26.15
C ALA A 264 6.04 5.69 -26.21
N GLU A 265 6.72 4.72 -26.82
CA GLU A 265 6.30 3.33 -26.82
C GLU A 265 6.42 2.74 -25.40
N PRO A 266 5.54 1.82 -24.98
CA PRO A 266 5.58 1.19 -23.66
C PRO A 266 6.95 0.59 -23.30
N ALA A 267 7.63 -0.04 -24.27
CA ALA A 267 8.97 -0.58 -24.07
C ALA A 267 10.01 0.50 -23.68
N GLN A 268 9.93 1.70 -24.27
CA GLN A 268 10.82 2.81 -23.94
C GLN A 268 10.54 3.36 -22.54
N ILE A 269 9.26 3.39 -22.14
CA ILE A 269 8.86 3.77 -20.78
C ILE A 269 9.45 2.79 -19.77
N MET A 270 9.37 1.49 -20.04
CA MET A 270 9.93 0.43 -19.18
C MET A 270 11.46 0.52 -19.11
N ASP A 271 12.15 0.68 -20.23
CA ASP A 271 13.60 0.86 -20.27
C ASP A 271 14.04 2.03 -19.39
N ILE A 272 13.35 3.18 -19.48
CA ILE A 272 13.72 4.38 -18.72
C ILE A 272 13.36 4.26 -17.24
N LEU A 273 12.23 3.65 -16.93
CA LEU A 273 11.79 3.45 -15.56
C LEU A 273 12.77 2.54 -14.83
N PHE A 274 13.11 1.39 -15.42
CA PHE A 274 13.92 0.36 -14.81
C PHE A 274 15.42 0.43 -15.11
N ASP A 275 15.88 1.49 -15.78
CA ASP A 275 17.31 1.69 -16.03
C ASP A 275 18.09 1.77 -14.70
N GLY A 276 19.05 0.87 -14.54
CA GLY A 276 19.82 0.67 -13.31
C GLY A 276 19.08 -0.09 -12.21
N ALA A 277 17.97 -0.77 -12.52
CA ALA A 277 17.25 -1.65 -11.60
C ALA A 277 17.41 -3.12 -12.02
N THR A 278 17.39 -4.01 -11.03
CA THR A 278 17.25 -5.46 -11.19
C THR A 278 15.92 -5.89 -10.61
N VAL A 279 15.21 -6.77 -11.32
CA VAL A 279 13.94 -7.34 -10.87
C VAL A 279 14.02 -8.85 -10.95
N ASP A 280 13.97 -9.47 -9.78
CA ASP A 280 13.93 -10.92 -9.61
C ASP A 280 12.49 -11.36 -9.40
N VAL A 281 12.00 -12.25 -10.27
CA VAL A 281 10.66 -12.82 -10.16
C VAL A 281 10.76 -14.32 -9.88
N THR A 282 10.06 -14.76 -8.82
CA THR A 282 9.99 -16.17 -8.44
C THR A 282 8.55 -16.66 -8.52
N TYR A 283 8.35 -17.71 -9.32
CA TYR A 283 7.10 -18.45 -9.44
C TYR A 283 7.41 -19.92 -9.77
N PRO A 284 6.71 -20.91 -9.16
CA PRO A 284 5.83 -20.74 -8.00
C PRO A 284 6.66 -20.42 -6.74
N TRP A 285 6.16 -19.53 -5.89
CA TRP A 285 6.78 -19.16 -4.63
C TRP A 285 6.01 -19.75 -3.44
N VAL A 286 6.71 -20.56 -2.63
CA VAL A 286 6.22 -21.05 -1.34
C VAL A 286 6.69 -20.07 -0.26
N ALA A 287 5.76 -19.54 0.53
CA ALA A 287 6.12 -18.74 1.70
C ALA A 287 6.90 -19.58 2.72
N GLU A 288 8.04 -19.08 3.17
CA GLU A 288 8.87 -19.69 4.22
C GLU A 288 8.22 -19.62 5.61
#